data_AF-A0A354HS52-F1
#
_entry.id   AF-A0A354HS52-F1
#
_cell.length_a   1.000
_cell.length_b   1.000
_cell.length_c   1.000
_cell.angle_alpha   90.00
_cell.angle_beta   90.00
_cell.angle_gamma   90.00
#
_symmetry.space_group_name_H-M   'P 1'
#
loop_
_entity.id
_entity.type
_entity.pdbx_description
1 polymer ?
#
loop_
_entity_poly.entity_id
_entity_poly.type
_entity_poly.pdbx_seq_one_letter_code
_entity_poly.pdbx_strand_id
1 'polypeptide(L)'
;YGFSLLAGLIPGALGIIISLPAMYLLGGVAEFLSLLNQFPLPIEFGGLALTLTAVISGGLLQHLSGLAVRKTAYLTVAGLLVTVLIYTFMAYGVTTVWFLDVGQGDSILIRSRGQWVLVDCGDYFAGEKAVLPTLRFLGVDKLKALILTHPHADHVGGMEPVLANIPVEQVLSSFMSESVAATVITQEAKVLADLEVFSHNLNVSNLNDASLLVSLGGNKLLLTGDIEEEGERLYWHRIVPHQVLKVPHHGSNTSSSPEFLVKVQPQAAVISCGLGNRFGLPGKLTLENLAQVRSQVYRTDLSGFVRIDFWPWGTFSIITFLGR
;
A
#
# COMPACT_ATOMS: atom_id res chain seq x y z
N TYR A 1 -4.30 -31.76 7.68
CA TYR A 1 -3.43 -32.04 8.85
C TYR A 1 -3.16 -33.53 9.11
N GLY A 2 -3.87 -34.50 8.50
CA GLY A 2 -3.65 -35.93 8.79
C GLY A 2 -2.49 -36.62 8.03
N PHE A 3 -2.18 -36.20 6.80
CA PHE A 3 -1.19 -36.92 5.97
C PHE A 3 0.28 -36.53 6.23
N SER A 4 0.56 -35.30 6.67
CA SER A 4 1.93 -34.86 6.97
C SER A 4 2.48 -35.45 8.29
N LEU A 5 1.61 -35.73 9.26
CA LEU A 5 1.97 -36.36 10.53
C LEU A 5 2.27 -37.87 10.38
N LEU A 6 1.63 -38.55 9.42
CA LEU A 6 1.90 -39.97 9.12
C LEU A 6 3.21 -40.17 8.36
N ALA A 7 3.65 -39.21 7.55
CA ALA A 7 4.91 -39.29 6.82
C ALA A 7 6.14 -39.27 7.74
N GLY A 8 6.03 -38.63 8.93
CA GLY A 8 7.08 -38.64 9.95
C GLY A 8 7.20 -39.97 10.74
N LEU A 9 6.24 -40.88 10.59
CA LEU A 9 6.19 -42.15 11.32
C LEU A 9 6.71 -43.36 10.51
N ILE A 10 7.10 -43.16 9.24
CA ILE A 10 7.66 -44.19 8.37
C ILE A 10 9.11 -43.81 8.04
N PRO A 11 10.12 -44.36 8.75
CA PRO A 11 11.52 -44.07 8.46
C PRO A 11 11.91 -44.60 7.07
N GLY A 12 12.59 -43.78 6.27
CA GLY A 12 13.26 -44.19 5.03
C GLY A 12 12.56 -43.79 3.73
N ALA A 13 13.02 -44.36 2.61
CA ALA A 13 12.66 -43.99 1.24
C ALA A 13 11.14 -44.02 0.95
N LEU A 14 10.36 -44.83 1.68
CA LEU A 14 8.90 -44.85 1.58
C LEU A 14 8.23 -43.56 2.07
N GLY A 15 8.75 -42.92 3.12
CA GLY A 15 8.22 -41.63 3.60
C GLY A 15 8.41 -40.51 2.56
N ILE A 16 9.50 -40.57 1.80
CA ILE A 16 9.79 -39.65 0.69
C ILE A 16 8.84 -39.91 -0.49
N ILE A 17 8.62 -41.17 -0.86
CA ILE A 17 7.71 -41.54 -1.96
C ILE A 17 6.25 -41.15 -1.63
N ILE A 18 5.82 -41.30 -0.38
CA ILE A 18 4.47 -40.95 0.06
C ILE A 18 4.29 -39.42 0.17
N SER A 19 5.35 -38.69 0.53
CA SER A 19 5.30 -37.22 0.67
C SER A 19 5.56 -36.47 -0.64
N LEU A 20 6.19 -37.09 -1.65
CA LEU A 20 6.48 -36.49 -2.95
C LEU A 20 5.23 -35.91 -3.65
N PRO A 21 4.11 -36.65 -3.77
CA PRO A 21 2.87 -36.08 -4.33
C PRO A 21 2.36 -34.89 -3.53
N ALA A 22 2.43 -34.96 -2.19
CA ALA A 22 1.99 -33.88 -1.32
C ALA A 22 2.89 -32.64 -1.43
N MET A 23 4.21 -32.81 -1.55
CA MET A 23 5.16 -31.72 -1.76
C MET A 23 4.98 -31.09 -3.14
N TYR A 24 4.78 -31.88 -4.19
CA TYR A 24 4.54 -31.37 -5.53
C TYR A 24 3.22 -30.59 -5.60
N LEU A 25 2.18 -31.09 -4.92
CA LEU A 25 0.88 -30.43 -4.85
C LEU A 25 0.93 -29.15 -3.99
N LEU A 26 1.64 -29.16 -2.86
CA LEU A 26 1.89 -27.96 -2.05
C LEU A 26 2.74 -26.92 -2.79
N GLY A 27 3.78 -27.37 -3.50
CA GLY A 27 4.63 -26.51 -4.34
C GLY A 27 3.83 -25.89 -5.48
N GLY A 28 3.03 -26.67 -6.20
CA GLY A 28 2.16 -26.18 -7.25
C GLY A 28 1.07 -25.23 -6.73
N VAL A 29 0.50 -25.48 -5.55
CA VAL A 29 -0.41 -24.53 -4.89
C VAL A 29 0.32 -23.26 -4.49
N ALA A 30 1.54 -23.33 -3.96
CA ALA A 30 2.32 -22.15 -3.61
C ALA A 30 2.71 -21.32 -4.84
N GLU A 31 3.12 -21.96 -5.94
CA GLU A 31 3.40 -21.29 -7.22
C GLU A 31 2.14 -20.66 -7.80
N PHE A 32 1.02 -21.37 -7.78
CA PHE A 32 -0.27 -20.84 -8.24
C PHE A 32 -0.73 -19.65 -7.40
N LEU A 33 -0.62 -19.73 -6.07
CA LEU A 33 -0.93 -18.62 -5.16
C LEU A 33 0.04 -17.44 -5.35
N SER A 34 1.32 -17.71 -5.62
CA SER A 34 2.32 -16.69 -5.96
C SER A 34 1.97 -15.99 -7.28
N LEU A 35 1.54 -16.75 -8.28
CA LEU A 35 1.09 -16.22 -9.57
C LEU A 35 -0.20 -15.40 -9.43
N LEU A 36 -1.17 -15.87 -8.64
CA LEU A 36 -2.36 -15.10 -8.26
C LEU A 36 -2.02 -13.84 -7.43
N ASN A 37 -0.92 -13.84 -6.68
CA ASN A 37 -0.50 -12.66 -5.93
C ASN A 37 0.22 -11.62 -6.81
N GLN A 38 0.87 -12.06 -7.90
CA GLN A 38 1.51 -11.19 -8.89
C GLN A 38 0.50 -10.48 -9.79
N PHE A 39 -0.63 -11.14 -10.09
CA PHE A 39 -1.76 -10.55 -10.78
C PHE A 39 -2.89 -10.34 -9.78
N PRO A 40 -3.01 -9.17 -9.12
CA PRO A 40 -4.19 -8.89 -8.33
C PRO A 40 -5.38 -8.96 -9.29
N LEU A 41 -6.07 -10.11 -9.31
CA LEU A 41 -7.35 -10.20 -9.99
C LEU A 41 -8.19 -9.13 -9.32
N PRO A 42 -8.73 -8.14 -10.07
CA PRO A 42 -9.60 -7.10 -9.52
C PRO A 42 -10.98 -7.71 -9.24
N ILE A 43 -11.00 -8.92 -8.72
CA ILE A 43 -12.15 -9.53 -8.12
C ILE A 43 -12.11 -9.01 -6.70
N GLU A 44 -12.80 -7.90 -6.47
CA GLU A 44 -13.35 -7.69 -5.14
C GLU A 44 -14.10 -8.97 -4.79
N PHE A 45 -13.57 -9.75 -3.84
CA PHE A 45 -14.33 -10.80 -3.19
C PHE A 45 -15.40 -10.13 -2.31
N GLY A 46 -16.26 -9.31 -2.93
CA GLY A 46 -17.46 -8.79 -2.32
C GLY A 46 -18.44 -9.92 -2.06
N GLY A 47 -19.61 -9.57 -1.51
CA GLY A 47 -20.65 -10.53 -1.18
C GLY A 47 -21.00 -11.47 -2.36
N LEU A 48 -20.86 -11.03 -3.61
CA LEU A 48 -21.14 -11.83 -4.80
C LEU A 48 -20.18 -13.02 -4.96
N ALA A 49 -18.87 -12.85 -4.77
CA ALA A 49 -17.92 -13.95 -4.89
C ALA A 49 -18.07 -14.97 -3.75
N LEU A 50 -18.36 -14.49 -2.53
CA LEU A 50 -18.71 -15.35 -1.39
C LEU A 50 -20.04 -16.08 -1.64
N THR A 51 -21.02 -15.40 -2.23
CA THR A 51 -22.32 -15.99 -2.59
C THR A 51 -22.16 -17.02 -3.70
N LEU A 52 -21.40 -16.74 -4.75
CA LEU A 52 -21.10 -17.69 -5.81
C LEU A 52 -20.32 -18.88 -5.28
N THR A 53 -19.31 -18.65 -4.44
CA THR A 53 -18.58 -19.74 -3.76
C THR A 53 -19.52 -20.58 -2.91
N ALA A 54 -20.42 -19.96 -2.14
CA ALA A 54 -21.42 -20.65 -1.31
C ALA A 54 -22.46 -21.41 -2.14
N VAL A 55 -22.92 -20.85 -3.26
CA VAL A 55 -23.88 -21.47 -4.19
C VAL A 55 -23.24 -22.64 -4.92
N ILE A 56 -22.03 -22.47 -5.46
CA ILE A 56 -21.26 -23.55 -6.10
C ILE A 56 -20.95 -24.65 -5.09
N SER A 57 -20.51 -24.26 -3.89
CA SER A 57 -20.28 -25.18 -2.76
C SER A 57 -21.56 -25.94 -2.39
N GLY A 58 -22.69 -25.26 -2.25
CA GLY A 58 -23.99 -25.85 -1.93
C GLY A 58 -24.50 -26.78 -3.02
N GLY A 59 -24.38 -26.38 -4.29
CA GLY A 59 -24.73 -27.21 -5.44
C GLY A 59 -23.85 -28.45 -5.56
N LEU A 60 -22.55 -28.32 -5.32
CA LEU A 60 -21.61 -29.44 -5.28
C LEU A 60 -21.94 -30.39 -4.12
N LEU A 61 -22.27 -29.87 -2.95
CA LEU A 61 -22.72 -30.67 -1.81
C LEU A 61 -24.03 -31.42 -2.09
N GLN A 62 -24.99 -30.76 -2.73
CA GLN A 62 -26.26 -31.39 -3.12
C GLN A 62 -26.03 -32.50 -4.16
N HIS A 63 -25.17 -32.28 -5.14
CA HIS A 63 -24.79 -33.30 -6.13
C HIS A 63 -24.05 -34.49 -5.48
N LEU A 64 -23.08 -34.20 -4.61
CA LEU A 64 -22.31 -35.22 -3.87
C LEU A 64 -23.15 -35.94 -2.80
N SER A 65 -24.27 -35.37 -2.36
CA SER A 65 -25.22 -36.02 -1.46
C SER A 65 -25.89 -37.25 -2.10
N GLY A 66 -25.82 -37.43 -3.41
CA GLY A 66 -26.28 -38.66 -4.09
C GLY A 66 -25.29 -39.83 -4.03
N LEU A 67 -24.03 -39.59 -3.68
CA LEU A 67 -22.94 -40.58 -3.70
C LEU A 67 -22.65 -41.11 -2.29
N ALA A 68 -22.18 -42.34 -2.14
CA ALA A 68 -21.85 -42.98 -0.86
C ALA A 68 -20.71 -42.29 -0.05
N VAL A 69 -20.18 -41.17 -0.56
CA VAL A 69 -19.04 -40.39 -0.06
C VAL A 69 -19.49 -39.18 0.78
N ARG A 70 -20.75 -39.19 1.27
CA ARG A 70 -21.44 -38.02 1.85
C ARG A 70 -20.61 -37.23 2.87
N LYS A 71 -20.01 -37.88 3.88
CA LYS A 71 -19.35 -37.17 4.99
C LYS A 71 -18.06 -36.46 4.57
N THR A 72 -17.23 -37.06 3.73
CA THR A 72 -15.97 -36.46 3.27
C THR A 72 -16.21 -35.27 2.36
N ALA A 73 -17.22 -35.33 1.47
CA ALA A 73 -17.60 -34.19 0.63
C ALA A 73 -18.03 -32.95 1.46
N TYR A 74 -18.88 -33.14 2.48
CA TYR A 74 -19.28 -32.06 3.40
C TYR A 74 -18.08 -31.43 4.12
N LEU A 75 -17.16 -32.25 4.63
CA LEU A 75 -15.97 -31.77 5.32
C LEU A 75 -15.02 -31.01 4.38
N THR A 76 -14.86 -31.45 3.13
CA THR A 76 -14.00 -30.76 2.16
C THR A 76 -14.56 -29.39 1.79
N VAL A 77 -15.85 -29.30 1.48
CA VAL A 77 -16.47 -28.02 1.11
C VAL A 77 -16.52 -27.06 2.30
N ALA A 78 -16.88 -27.55 3.49
CA ALA A 78 -16.83 -26.73 4.71
C ALA A 78 -15.40 -26.25 4.98
N GLY A 79 -14.39 -27.11 4.80
CA GLY A 79 -12.98 -26.73 4.91
C GLY A 79 -12.59 -25.63 3.93
N LEU A 80 -12.97 -25.76 2.65
CA LEU A 80 -12.70 -24.74 1.63
C LEU A 80 -13.38 -23.40 1.95
N LEU A 81 -14.66 -23.43 2.37
CA LEU A 81 -15.38 -22.22 2.78
C LEU A 81 -14.71 -21.54 3.97
N VAL A 82 -14.31 -22.30 4.99
CA VAL A 82 -13.58 -21.77 6.14
C VAL A 82 -12.24 -21.18 5.70
N THR A 83 -11.50 -21.83 4.81
CA THR A 83 -10.25 -21.29 4.26
C THR A 83 -10.47 -19.98 3.50
N VAL A 84 -11.51 -19.90 2.67
CA VAL A 84 -11.85 -18.65 1.94
C VAL A 84 -12.23 -17.56 2.94
N LEU A 85 -13.06 -17.84 3.94
CA LEU A 85 -13.44 -16.87 4.96
C LEU A 85 -12.24 -16.38 5.77
N ILE A 86 -11.35 -17.27 6.19
CA ILE A 86 -10.10 -16.91 6.87
C ILE A 86 -9.24 -16.04 5.95
N TYR A 87 -9.05 -16.46 4.69
CA TYR A 87 -8.26 -15.69 3.73
C TYR A 87 -8.84 -14.28 3.51
N THR A 88 -10.15 -14.17 3.29
CA THR A 88 -10.82 -12.88 3.12
C THR A 88 -10.72 -12.01 4.37
N PHE A 89 -10.89 -12.59 5.56
CA PHE A 89 -10.72 -11.87 6.82
C PHE A 89 -9.28 -11.37 7.00
N MET A 90 -8.30 -12.21 6.70
CA MET A 90 -6.88 -11.86 6.78
C MET A 90 -6.52 -10.77 5.76
N ALA A 91 -6.97 -10.91 4.52
CA ALA A 91 -6.75 -9.92 3.46
C ALA A 91 -7.41 -8.57 3.78
N TYR A 92 -8.60 -8.57 4.39
CA TYR A 92 -9.28 -7.36 4.84
C TYR A 92 -8.50 -6.60 5.93
N GLY A 93 -7.74 -7.33 6.75
CA GLY A 93 -6.89 -6.75 7.78
C GLY A 93 -5.55 -6.21 7.27
N VAL A 94 -5.15 -6.53 6.03
CA VAL A 94 -3.92 -6.02 5.44
C VAL A 94 -4.15 -4.58 4.97
N THR A 95 -3.28 -3.68 5.43
CA THR A 95 -3.22 -2.32 4.88
C THR A 95 -2.16 -2.30 3.80
N THR A 96 -2.53 -1.95 2.57
CA THR A 96 -1.59 -1.88 1.45
C THR A 96 -1.38 -0.44 1.01
N VAL A 97 -0.14 -0.09 0.73
CA VAL A 97 0.29 1.23 0.25
C VAL A 97 1.05 1.05 -1.05
N TRP A 98 0.70 1.81 -2.08
CA TRP A 98 1.41 1.84 -3.35
C TRP A 98 1.97 3.24 -3.59
N PHE A 99 3.29 3.33 -3.64
CA PHE A 99 3.99 4.49 -4.19
C PHE A 99 4.02 4.32 -5.70
N LEU A 100 3.20 5.12 -6.39
CA LEU A 100 3.04 5.01 -7.83
C LEU A 100 4.25 5.62 -8.54
N ASP A 101 4.61 5.02 -9.66
CA ASP A 101 5.68 5.53 -10.52
C ASP A 101 5.12 6.58 -11.47
N VAL A 102 4.99 7.80 -10.96
CA VAL A 102 4.46 8.98 -11.65
C VAL A 102 5.55 9.79 -12.36
N GLY A 103 6.79 9.32 -12.37
CA GLY A 103 7.93 10.12 -12.81
C GLY A 103 8.40 11.05 -11.69
N GLN A 104 8.52 12.34 -11.98
CA GLN A 104 8.82 13.33 -10.93
C GLN A 104 7.52 13.71 -10.24
N GLY A 105 7.49 13.63 -8.91
CA GLY A 105 6.31 13.94 -8.11
C GLY A 105 5.87 12.79 -7.22
N ASP A 106 4.77 13.00 -6.53
CA ASP A 106 4.17 12.02 -5.62
C ASP A 106 2.78 11.59 -6.07
N SER A 107 2.53 10.28 -5.97
CA SER A 107 1.18 9.77 -5.84
C SER A 107 1.21 8.46 -5.05
N ILE A 108 0.55 8.44 -3.90
CA ILE A 108 0.55 7.32 -2.98
C ILE A 108 -0.89 6.86 -2.76
N LEU A 109 -1.21 5.64 -3.19
CA LEU A 109 -2.50 5.02 -2.95
C LEU A 109 -2.45 4.17 -1.68
N ILE A 110 -3.45 4.30 -0.82
CA ILE A 110 -3.58 3.54 0.42
C ILE A 110 -4.91 2.80 0.39
N ARG A 111 -4.87 1.49 0.66
CA ARG A 111 -6.04 0.67 0.96
C ARG A 111 -5.97 0.20 2.40
N SER A 112 -6.91 0.64 3.23
CA SER A 112 -7.07 0.12 4.61
C SER A 112 -8.53 -0.24 4.85
N ARG A 113 -8.77 -1.47 5.34
CA ARG A 113 -10.12 -1.97 5.68
C ARG A 113 -11.14 -1.78 4.55
N GLY A 114 -10.71 -2.05 3.31
CA GLY A 114 -11.52 -1.90 2.11
C GLY A 114 -11.76 -0.46 1.64
N GLN A 115 -11.24 0.55 2.33
CA GLN A 115 -11.35 1.96 1.93
C GLN A 115 -10.09 2.43 1.21
N TRP A 116 -10.27 3.24 0.18
CA TRP A 116 -9.19 3.80 -0.63
C TRP A 116 -8.95 5.28 -0.30
N VAL A 117 -7.69 5.65 -0.12
CA VAL A 117 -7.25 7.04 0.06
C VAL A 117 -6.10 7.29 -0.91
N LEU A 118 -6.17 8.38 -1.66
CA LEU A 118 -5.08 8.83 -2.54
C LEU A 118 -4.41 10.04 -1.91
N VAL A 119 -3.09 10.03 -1.85
CA VAL A 119 -2.25 11.16 -1.39
C VAL A 119 -1.44 11.63 -2.58
N ASP A 120 -1.72 12.84 -3.04
CA ASP A 120 -1.18 13.46 -4.26
C ASP A 120 -1.44 12.64 -5.55
N CYS A 121 -1.32 13.32 -6.70
CA CYS A 121 -1.74 12.86 -8.02
C CYS A 121 -0.65 12.97 -9.09
N GLY A 122 0.60 13.24 -8.71
CA GLY A 122 1.68 13.46 -9.64
C GLY A 122 1.50 14.73 -10.48
N ASP A 123 2.34 14.85 -11.52
CA ASP A 123 2.20 15.90 -12.52
C ASP A 123 0.97 15.72 -13.44
N TYR A 124 0.73 16.72 -14.30
CA TYR A 124 -0.37 16.73 -15.25
C TYR A 124 -0.44 15.45 -16.11
N PHE A 125 0.71 14.96 -16.60
CA PHE A 125 0.73 13.77 -17.44
C PHE A 125 0.56 12.48 -16.63
N ALA A 126 1.10 12.45 -15.41
CA ALA A 126 1.00 11.31 -14.51
C ALA A 126 -0.45 11.00 -14.13
N GLY A 127 -1.28 12.03 -13.94
CA GLY A 127 -2.71 11.84 -13.63
C GLY A 127 -3.42 10.93 -14.64
N GLU A 128 -3.27 11.21 -15.94
CA GLU A 128 -3.91 10.43 -17.00
C GLU A 128 -3.17 9.13 -17.35
N LYS A 129 -1.84 9.13 -17.26
CA LYS A 129 -1.00 8.03 -17.80
C LYS A 129 -0.56 7.00 -16.77
N ALA A 130 -0.54 7.36 -15.49
CA ALA A 130 -0.08 6.50 -14.42
C ALA A 130 -1.17 6.33 -13.34
N VAL A 131 -1.62 7.44 -12.73
CA VAL A 131 -2.52 7.39 -11.57
C VAL A 131 -3.87 6.79 -11.95
N LEU A 132 -4.60 7.39 -12.88
CA LEU A 132 -5.93 6.92 -13.26
C LEU A 132 -5.94 5.47 -13.80
N PRO A 133 -5.00 5.05 -14.69
CA PRO A 133 -4.88 3.65 -15.09
C PRO A 133 -4.61 2.70 -13.92
N THR A 134 -3.76 3.08 -12.97
CA THR A 134 -3.50 2.25 -11.78
C THR A 134 -4.72 2.14 -10.88
N LEU A 135 -5.45 3.23 -10.63
CA LEU A 135 -6.70 3.20 -9.87
C LEU A 135 -7.71 2.23 -10.51
N ARG A 136 -7.87 2.30 -11.83
CA ARG A 136 -8.75 1.38 -12.57
C ARG A 136 -8.27 -0.06 -12.52
N PHE A 137 -6.97 -0.30 -12.68
CA PHE A 137 -6.38 -1.64 -12.63
C PHE A 137 -6.59 -2.29 -11.27
N LEU A 138 -6.45 -1.53 -10.18
CA LEU A 138 -6.66 -2.01 -8.81
C LEU A 138 -8.14 -2.09 -8.41
N GLY A 139 -9.06 -1.70 -9.29
CA GLY A 139 -10.49 -1.74 -9.04
C GLY A 139 -10.97 -0.68 -8.05
N VAL A 140 -10.30 0.48 -7.98
CA VAL A 140 -10.74 1.60 -7.16
C VAL A 140 -12.02 2.18 -7.76
N ASP A 141 -13.13 1.96 -7.08
CA ASP A 141 -14.47 2.43 -7.44
C ASP A 141 -14.76 3.83 -6.87
N LYS A 142 -14.18 4.13 -5.71
CA LYS A 142 -14.38 5.37 -4.97
C LYS A 142 -13.25 5.64 -3.99
N LEU A 143 -12.86 6.90 -3.87
CA LEU A 143 -11.92 7.37 -2.85
C LEU A 143 -12.69 7.86 -1.62
N LYS A 144 -12.34 7.32 -0.46
CA LYS A 144 -12.76 7.86 0.83
C LYS A 144 -12.16 9.24 1.07
N ALA A 145 -10.95 9.49 0.59
CA ALA A 145 -10.35 10.81 0.57
C ALA A 145 -9.33 10.97 -0.55
N LEU A 146 -9.21 12.18 -1.07
CA LEU A 146 -8.04 12.67 -1.79
C LEU A 146 -7.33 13.69 -0.91
N ILE A 147 -6.06 13.47 -0.60
CA ILE A 147 -5.24 14.36 0.23
C ILE A 147 -4.22 15.03 -0.70
N LEU A 148 -4.25 16.36 -0.76
CA LEU A 148 -3.32 17.19 -1.53
C LEU A 148 -2.35 17.86 -0.56
N THR A 149 -1.09 17.43 -0.55
CA THR A 149 -0.14 17.82 0.49
C THR A 149 0.19 19.31 0.43
N HIS A 150 0.49 19.83 -0.76
CA HIS A 150 0.84 21.23 -1.03
C HIS A 150 0.61 21.55 -2.54
N PRO A 151 0.64 22.82 -2.99
CA PRO A 151 0.09 23.19 -4.30
C PRO A 151 1.04 22.99 -5.49
N HIS A 152 2.17 22.30 -5.34
CA HIS A 152 3.11 22.12 -6.45
C HIS A 152 2.58 21.19 -7.54
N ALA A 153 2.98 21.48 -8.78
CA ALA A 153 2.41 20.85 -9.97
C ALA A 153 2.69 19.35 -10.05
N ASP A 154 3.81 18.87 -9.51
CA ASP A 154 4.17 17.46 -9.42
C ASP A 154 3.47 16.70 -8.28
N HIS A 155 2.61 17.39 -7.53
CA HIS A 155 1.73 16.81 -6.52
C HIS A 155 0.26 16.91 -6.92
N VAL A 156 -0.19 18.08 -7.39
CA VAL A 156 -1.62 18.32 -7.69
C VAL A 156 -1.94 18.30 -9.17
N GLY A 157 -0.95 18.29 -10.05
CA GLY A 157 -1.14 18.44 -11.50
C GLY A 157 -2.05 17.37 -12.10
N GLY A 158 -1.98 16.14 -11.59
CA GLY A 158 -2.82 15.03 -12.05
C GLY A 158 -4.21 14.94 -11.40
N MET A 159 -4.64 15.90 -10.57
CA MET A 159 -5.89 15.76 -9.80
C MET A 159 -7.16 15.81 -10.67
N GLU A 160 -7.15 16.58 -11.75
CA GLU A 160 -8.33 16.79 -12.62
C GLU A 160 -8.84 15.47 -13.26
N PRO A 161 -8.00 14.65 -13.93
CA PRO A 161 -8.47 13.38 -14.48
C PRO A 161 -8.92 12.40 -13.39
N VAL A 162 -8.36 12.46 -12.18
CA VAL A 162 -8.81 11.63 -11.05
C VAL A 162 -10.22 12.05 -10.63
N LEU A 163 -10.43 13.33 -10.34
CA LEU A 163 -11.72 13.87 -9.89
C LEU A 163 -12.83 13.72 -10.94
N ALA A 164 -12.48 13.77 -12.23
CA ALA A 164 -13.43 13.57 -13.32
C ALA A 164 -13.89 12.12 -13.49
N ASN A 165 -13.12 11.13 -13.01
CA ASN A 165 -13.35 9.71 -13.29
C ASN A 165 -13.62 8.86 -12.05
N ILE A 166 -13.15 9.27 -10.87
CA ILE A 166 -13.25 8.51 -9.63
C ILE A 166 -14.03 9.35 -8.61
N PRO A 167 -15.20 8.89 -8.13
CA PRO A 167 -15.91 9.55 -7.06
C PRO A 167 -15.03 9.72 -5.80
N VAL A 168 -15.02 10.91 -5.22
CA VAL A 168 -14.26 11.23 -4.00
C VAL A 168 -15.21 11.77 -2.93
N GLU A 169 -15.19 11.19 -1.72
CA GLU A 169 -16.07 11.67 -0.63
C GLU A 169 -15.64 13.01 -0.06
N GLN A 170 -14.33 13.20 0.11
CA GLN A 170 -13.76 14.43 0.64
C GLN A 170 -12.38 14.68 0.04
N VAL A 171 -12.10 15.94 -0.24
CA VAL A 171 -10.76 16.41 -0.63
C VAL A 171 -10.20 17.21 0.53
N LEU A 172 -8.99 16.87 0.97
CA LEU A 172 -8.28 17.53 2.06
C LEU A 172 -7.03 18.20 1.49
N SER A 173 -6.72 19.42 1.93
CA SER A 173 -5.57 20.16 1.42
C SER A 173 -4.94 21.06 2.48
N SER A 174 -3.70 21.51 2.25
CA SER A 174 -3.07 22.62 2.99
C SER A 174 -3.37 23.99 2.41
N PHE A 175 -4.09 24.06 1.29
CA PHE A 175 -4.31 25.30 0.54
C PHE A 175 -5.73 25.37 -0.03
N MET A 176 -6.22 26.58 -0.25
CA MET A 176 -7.49 26.81 -0.95
C MET A 176 -7.29 26.55 -2.45
N SER A 177 -8.14 25.70 -3.03
CA SER A 177 -8.16 25.45 -4.47
C SER A 177 -9.40 26.04 -5.10
N GLU A 178 -9.25 26.71 -6.25
CA GLU A 178 -10.39 27.21 -7.03
C GLU A 178 -11.04 26.09 -7.85
N SER A 179 -10.27 25.08 -8.24
CA SER A 179 -10.72 24.00 -9.13
C SER A 179 -11.47 22.88 -8.40
N VAL A 180 -11.31 22.76 -7.08
CA VAL A 180 -11.95 21.71 -6.29
C VAL A 180 -12.35 22.20 -4.90
N ALA A 181 -13.55 21.82 -4.46
CA ALA A 181 -14.00 22.05 -3.09
C ALA A 181 -13.22 21.17 -2.11
N ALA A 182 -12.12 21.70 -1.58
CA ALA A 182 -11.27 21.03 -0.60
C ALA A 182 -11.45 21.61 0.81
N THR A 183 -11.41 20.75 1.82
CA THR A 183 -11.35 21.16 3.22
C THR A 183 -9.90 21.45 3.57
N VAL A 184 -9.60 22.70 3.89
CA VAL A 184 -8.25 23.09 4.32
C VAL A 184 -8.00 22.61 5.75
N ILE A 185 -6.99 21.76 5.91
CA ILE A 185 -6.57 21.24 7.21
C ILE A 185 -5.55 22.19 7.82
N THR A 186 -5.90 22.77 8.97
CA THR A 186 -5.02 23.69 9.73
C THR A 186 -4.49 23.07 11.03
N GLN A 187 -4.95 21.87 11.37
CA GLN A 187 -4.55 21.13 12.58
C GLN A 187 -4.47 19.64 12.27
N GLU A 188 -4.90 18.78 13.18
CA GLU A 188 -4.99 17.33 12.97
C GLU A 188 -6.39 16.93 12.51
N ALA A 189 -6.46 16.00 11.56
CA ALA A 189 -7.71 15.41 11.09
C ALA A 189 -7.56 13.91 10.92
N LYS A 190 -8.54 13.16 11.45
CA LYS A 190 -8.61 11.71 11.30
C LYS A 190 -9.42 11.36 10.06
N VAL A 191 -8.78 10.72 9.08
CA VAL A 191 -9.40 10.37 7.79
C VAL A 191 -9.97 8.95 7.81
N LEU A 192 -9.20 8.01 8.37
CA LEU A 192 -9.61 6.63 8.64
C LEU A 192 -9.32 6.27 10.11
N ALA A 193 -9.77 5.10 10.55
CA ALA A 193 -9.52 4.62 11.91
C ALA A 193 -8.01 4.60 12.28
N ASP A 194 -7.16 4.38 11.28
CA ASP A 194 -5.71 4.24 11.36
C ASP A 194 -4.95 5.24 10.47
N LEU A 195 -5.60 6.27 9.92
CA LEU A 195 -4.96 7.26 9.05
C LEU A 195 -5.26 8.67 9.54
N GLU A 196 -4.20 9.38 9.93
CA GLU A 196 -4.23 10.74 10.48
C GLU A 196 -3.47 11.68 9.55
N VAL A 197 -3.97 12.90 9.44
CA VAL A 197 -3.39 13.98 8.64
C VAL A 197 -3.05 15.12 9.57
N PHE A 198 -1.83 15.63 9.44
CA PHE A 198 -1.31 16.72 10.26
C PHE A 198 -1.03 17.94 9.39
N SER A 199 -1.41 19.09 9.93
CA SER A 199 -1.00 20.40 9.46
C SER A 199 -0.40 21.21 10.62
N HIS A 200 0.41 22.21 10.30
CA HIS A 200 0.88 23.23 11.23
C HIS A 200 0.38 24.62 10.79
N ASN A 201 1.00 25.69 11.27
CA ASN A 201 0.68 27.03 10.81
C ASN A 201 1.11 27.23 9.34
N LEU A 202 0.14 27.18 8.43
CA LEU A 202 0.30 27.30 6.99
C LEU A 202 0.84 28.66 6.49
N ASN A 203 1.06 29.64 7.38
CA ASN A 203 1.69 30.90 7.04
C ASN A 203 3.23 30.77 7.01
N VAL A 204 3.73 30.04 6.02
CA VAL A 204 5.16 29.82 5.75
C VAL A 204 5.56 30.46 4.42
N SER A 205 6.83 30.88 4.31
CA SER A 205 7.37 31.46 3.07
C SER A 205 7.59 30.40 1.98
N ASN A 206 7.92 29.18 2.38
CA ASN A 206 8.13 28.04 1.50
C ASN A 206 6.88 27.16 1.45
N LEU A 207 6.30 27.01 0.26
CA LEU A 207 5.08 26.21 0.08
C LEU A 207 5.30 24.71 0.33
N ASN A 208 6.53 24.23 0.16
CA ASN A 208 6.94 22.87 0.53
C ASN A 208 6.69 22.60 2.02
N ASP A 209 7.06 23.55 2.87
CA ASP A 209 6.89 23.43 4.32
C ASP A 209 5.42 23.54 4.75
N ALA A 210 4.52 23.98 3.87
CA ALA A 210 3.07 23.91 4.10
C ALA A 210 2.49 22.50 3.84
N SER A 211 3.31 21.52 3.44
CA SER A 211 2.88 20.14 3.19
C SER A 211 2.12 19.54 4.36
N LEU A 212 0.98 18.90 4.06
CA LEU A 212 0.32 18.00 5.00
C LEU A 212 1.18 16.75 5.21
N LEU A 213 1.30 16.32 6.46
CA LEU A 213 1.87 15.01 6.80
C LEU A 213 0.75 13.98 6.96
N VAL A 214 1.00 12.75 6.56
CA VAL A 214 0.07 11.63 6.78
C VAL A 214 0.76 10.56 7.61
N SER A 215 0.19 10.22 8.76
CA SER A 215 0.61 9.05 9.55
C SER A 215 -0.40 7.93 9.43
N LEU A 216 0.10 6.74 9.14
CA LEU A 216 -0.66 5.51 9.05
C LEU A 216 -0.28 4.58 10.21
N GLY A 217 -1.28 4.04 10.88
CA GLY A 217 -1.15 3.08 11.97
C GLY A 217 -0.35 3.58 13.17
N GLY A 218 -0.20 4.90 13.33
CA GLY A 218 0.57 5.57 14.39
C GLY A 218 2.09 5.47 14.25
N ASN A 219 2.61 4.33 13.79
CA ASN A 219 4.05 4.10 13.60
C ASN A 219 4.39 3.28 12.35
N LYS A 220 3.43 3.02 11.46
CA LYS A 220 3.69 2.17 10.27
C LYS A 220 4.35 2.96 9.16
N LEU A 221 3.74 4.07 8.77
CA LEU A 221 4.19 4.88 7.64
C LEU A 221 3.99 6.37 7.93
N LEU A 222 5.01 7.16 7.60
CA LEU A 222 4.94 8.62 7.56
C LEU A 222 5.10 9.10 6.11
N LEU A 223 4.08 9.80 5.60
CA LEU A 223 4.16 10.57 4.36
C LEU A 223 4.40 12.03 4.70
N THR A 224 5.37 12.64 4.04
CA THR A 224 5.93 13.94 4.44
C THR A 224 5.68 15.04 3.42
N GLY A 225 5.08 14.72 2.27
CA GLY A 225 5.06 15.62 1.12
C GLY A 225 6.47 16.11 0.83
N ASP A 226 6.61 17.42 0.66
CA ASP A 226 7.88 18.04 0.32
C ASP A 226 8.45 18.91 1.42
N ILE A 227 8.09 18.67 2.70
CA ILE A 227 8.69 19.42 3.81
C ILE A 227 10.22 19.44 3.71
N GLU A 228 10.79 20.60 4.02
CA GLU A 228 12.22 20.81 4.15
C GLU A 228 12.60 20.86 5.63
N GLU A 229 13.86 21.16 5.95
CA GLU A 229 14.33 21.22 7.34
C GLU A 229 13.49 22.14 8.24
N GLU A 230 12.88 23.21 7.69
CA GLU A 230 11.97 24.06 8.44
C GLU A 230 10.67 23.33 8.80
N GLY A 231 10.03 22.68 7.83
CA GLY A 231 8.86 21.83 8.07
C GLY A 231 9.15 20.70 9.05
N GLU A 232 10.31 20.06 8.98
CA GLU A 232 10.75 19.05 9.97
C GLU A 232 10.74 19.61 11.40
N ARG A 233 11.19 20.84 11.59
CA ARG A 233 11.16 21.53 12.90
C ARG A 233 9.74 21.91 13.32
N LEU A 234 8.92 22.41 12.39
CA LEU A 234 7.53 22.79 12.66
C LEU A 234 6.69 21.59 13.10
N TYR A 235 6.94 20.41 12.52
CA TYR A 235 6.28 19.17 12.89
C TYR A 235 6.94 18.42 14.06
N TRP A 236 8.05 18.93 14.63
CA TRP A 236 8.91 18.18 15.56
C TRP A 236 8.16 17.51 16.73
N HIS A 237 7.12 18.16 17.27
CA HIS A 237 6.33 17.64 18.39
C HIS A 237 5.40 16.48 18.00
N ARG A 238 5.11 16.32 16.70
CA ARG A 238 4.26 15.26 16.15
C ARG A 238 5.06 14.12 15.53
N ILE A 239 6.34 14.34 15.22
CA ILE A 239 7.20 13.28 14.69
C ILE A 239 7.46 12.23 15.78
N VAL A 240 7.16 10.98 15.46
CA VAL A 240 7.46 9.79 16.27
C VAL A 240 8.16 8.76 15.38
N PRO A 241 8.71 7.67 15.96
CA PRO A 241 9.28 6.61 15.13
C PRO A 241 8.25 6.00 14.17
N HIS A 242 8.64 5.80 12.91
CA HIS A 242 7.83 5.12 11.90
C HIS A 242 8.64 4.03 11.20
N GLN A 243 8.03 2.89 10.89
CA GLN A 243 8.69 1.77 10.21
C GLN A 243 9.09 2.15 8.78
N VAL A 244 8.24 2.89 8.09
CA VAL A 244 8.46 3.36 6.72
C VAL A 244 8.34 4.89 6.64
N LEU A 245 9.23 5.50 5.88
CA LEU A 245 9.21 6.93 5.57
C LEU A 245 9.08 7.15 4.05
N LYS A 246 8.11 7.95 3.60
CA LYS A 246 8.27 8.66 2.33
C LYS A 246 9.31 9.74 2.57
N VAL A 247 10.44 9.65 1.91
CA VAL A 247 11.53 10.61 2.07
C VAL A 247 11.04 11.98 1.61
N PRO A 248 11.12 13.02 2.45
CA PRO A 248 10.65 14.34 2.08
C PRO A 248 11.26 14.84 0.77
N HIS A 249 10.47 15.62 0.03
CA HIS A 249 10.92 16.42 -1.10
C HIS A 249 11.75 15.64 -2.13
N HIS A 250 11.26 14.44 -2.47
CA HIS A 250 11.87 13.52 -3.44
C HIS A 250 13.34 13.15 -3.11
N GLY A 251 13.76 13.36 -1.86
CA GLY A 251 15.13 13.19 -1.40
C GLY A 251 16.04 14.39 -1.67
N SER A 252 15.52 15.61 -1.72
CA SER A 252 16.31 16.86 -1.75
C SER A 252 17.25 16.96 -0.56
N ASN A 253 18.44 17.55 -0.78
CA ASN A 253 19.42 17.85 0.28
C ASN A 253 18.95 18.96 1.23
N THR A 254 17.83 19.64 0.93
CA THR A 254 17.19 20.62 1.82
C THR A 254 16.25 19.99 2.84
N SER A 255 16.22 18.66 2.90
CA SER A 255 15.35 17.88 3.77
C SER A 255 16.07 16.63 4.24
N SER A 256 15.39 15.81 5.06
CA SER A 256 15.93 14.59 5.66
C SER A 256 17.17 14.89 6.51
N SER A 257 17.04 15.87 7.41
CA SER A 257 18.12 16.20 8.34
C SER A 257 18.50 15.00 9.22
N PRO A 258 19.76 14.91 9.69
CA PRO A 258 20.16 13.85 10.61
C PRO A 258 19.27 13.77 11.86
N GLU A 259 18.89 14.90 12.44
CA GLU A 259 18.03 14.98 13.62
C GLU A 259 16.62 14.43 13.33
N PHE A 260 16.05 14.78 12.18
CA PHE A 260 14.76 14.26 11.75
C PHE A 260 14.81 12.73 11.55
N LEU A 261 15.81 12.23 10.81
CA LEU A 261 15.93 10.80 10.55
C LEU A 261 16.24 9.97 11.80
N VAL A 262 17.04 10.52 12.74
CA VAL A 262 17.27 9.89 14.06
C VAL A 262 15.99 9.82 14.88
N LYS A 263 15.05 10.74 14.70
CA LYS A 263 13.75 10.74 15.37
C LYS A 263 12.75 9.79 14.72
N VAL A 264 12.70 9.75 13.39
CA VAL A 264 11.79 8.87 12.63
C VAL A 264 12.24 7.40 12.69
N GLN A 265 13.55 7.14 12.71
CA GLN A 265 14.15 5.79 12.73
C GLN A 265 13.54 4.80 11.69
N PRO A 266 13.44 5.19 10.41
CA PRO A 266 12.78 4.36 9.41
C PRO A 266 13.58 3.09 9.10
N GLN A 267 12.93 1.93 9.13
CA GLN A 267 13.51 0.68 8.63
C GLN A 267 13.61 0.71 7.10
N ALA A 268 12.61 1.29 6.44
CA ALA A 268 12.59 1.50 5.00
C ALA A 268 12.27 2.96 4.65
N ALA A 269 12.95 3.48 3.63
CA ALA A 269 12.78 4.82 3.11
C ALA A 269 12.44 4.75 1.62
N VAL A 270 11.27 5.26 1.24
CA VAL A 270 10.81 5.28 -0.15
C VAL A 270 10.98 6.69 -0.73
N ILE A 271 11.66 6.77 -1.86
CA ILE A 271 11.95 8.02 -2.57
C ILE A 271 11.19 8.00 -3.90
N SER A 272 10.15 8.82 -4.01
CA SER A 272 9.49 9.09 -5.29
C SER A 272 10.40 9.99 -6.11
N CYS A 273 10.87 9.50 -7.26
CA CYS A 273 11.71 10.25 -8.18
C CYS A 273 11.58 9.66 -9.59
N GLY A 274 11.83 10.51 -10.60
CA GLY A 274 11.63 10.14 -12.00
C GLY A 274 12.82 9.44 -12.64
N LEU A 275 12.53 8.54 -13.61
CA LEU A 275 13.55 7.87 -14.42
C LEU A 275 14.54 8.85 -15.06
N GLY A 276 15.82 8.48 -15.03
CA GLY A 276 16.90 9.30 -15.56
C GLY A 276 17.29 10.47 -14.66
N ASN A 277 16.65 10.60 -13.49
CA ASN A 277 16.94 11.57 -12.46
C ASN A 277 17.21 13.00 -13.01
N ARG A 278 16.23 13.52 -13.76
CA ARG A 278 16.37 14.84 -14.43
C ARG A 278 16.55 16.00 -13.45
N PHE A 279 16.08 15.85 -12.22
CA PHE A 279 16.13 16.87 -11.17
C PHE A 279 17.33 16.73 -10.23
N GLY A 280 18.16 15.69 -10.41
CA GLY A 280 19.29 15.44 -9.51
C GLY A 280 18.89 14.92 -8.12
N LEU A 281 17.67 14.40 -7.98
CA LEU A 281 17.08 13.83 -6.76
C LEU A 281 16.93 12.30 -6.85
N PRO A 282 17.25 11.55 -5.79
CA PRO A 282 17.69 12.02 -4.48
C PRO A 282 19.12 12.57 -4.49
N GLY A 283 19.35 13.57 -3.64
CA GLY A 283 20.65 14.19 -3.44
C GLY A 283 21.59 13.31 -2.61
N LYS A 284 22.90 13.53 -2.79
CA LYS A 284 23.94 12.73 -2.13
C LYS A 284 23.88 12.82 -0.61
N LEU A 285 23.65 14.02 -0.05
CA LEU A 285 23.61 14.23 1.40
C LEU A 285 22.44 13.45 2.01
N THR A 286 21.27 13.49 1.38
CA THR A 286 20.08 12.74 1.83
C THR A 286 20.33 11.24 1.85
N LEU A 287 20.97 10.69 0.80
CA LEU A 287 21.34 9.27 0.77
C LEU A 287 22.36 8.91 1.86
N GLU A 288 23.33 9.78 2.13
CA GLU A 288 24.31 9.59 3.21
C GLU A 288 23.63 9.60 4.58
N ASN A 289 22.70 10.53 4.83
CA ASN A 289 21.97 10.61 6.09
C ASN A 289 21.07 9.38 6.31
N LEU A 290 20.38 8.90 5.26
CA LEU A 290 19.58 7.67 5.31
C LEU A 290 20.45 6.43 5.61
N ALA A 291 21.66 6.38 5.04
CA ALA A 291 22.61 5.32 5.33
C ALA A 291 23.11 5.34 6.79
N GLN A 292 23.29 6.52 7.38
CA GLN A 292 23.71 6.66 8.79
C GLN A 292 22.70 6.06 9.77
N VAL A 293 21.39 6.20 9.48
CA VAL A 293 20.31 5.58 10.28
C VAL A 293 20.00 4.14 9.86
N ARG A 294 20.78 3.57 8.92
CA ARG A 294 20.65 2.21 8.39
C ARG A 294 19.26 1.93 7.76
N SER A 295 18.65 2.96 7.16
CA SER A 295 17.38 2.79 6.47
C SER A 295 17.60 2.14 5.10
N GLN A 296 16.79 1.14 4.76
CA GLN A 296 16.83 0.55 3.43
C GLN A 296 16.11 1.46 2.43
N VAL A 297 16.84 1.94 1.42
CA VAL A 297 16.33 2.87 0.43
C VAL A 297 15.67 2.14 -0.74
N TYR A 298 14.46 2.54 -1.09
CA TYR A 298 13.70 2.13 -2.26
C TYR A 298 13.40 3.37 -3.10
N ARG A 299 13.67 3.32 -4.41
CA ARG A 299 13.46 4.45 -5.32
C ARG A 299 12.55 4.04 -6.46
N THR A 300 11.55 4.86 -6.78
CA THR A 300 10.60 4.57 -7.87
C THR A 300 11.28 4.57 -9.24
N ASP A 301 12.30 5.42 -9.45
CA ASP A 301 13.04 5.46 -10.72
C ASP A 301 13.82 4.16 -11.02
N LEU A 302 14.16 3.37 -10.00
CA LEU A 302 14.83 2.08 -10.13
C LEU A 302 13.87 0.89 -9.99
N SER A 303 12.78 1.07 -9.23
CA SER A 303 11.94 -0.02 -8.74
C SER A 303 10.57 -0.07 -9.41
N GLY A 304 10.24 0.87 -10.30
CA GLY A 304 8.87 1.07 -10.74
C GLY A 304 8.01 1.58 -9.59
N PHE A 305 6.79 1.04 -9.45
CA PHE A 305 6.01 1.29 -8.24
C PHE A 305 6.59 0.49 -7.06
N VAL A 306 6.43 1.03 -5.85
CA VAL A 306 6.79 0.34 -4.60
C VAL A 306 5.52 0.04 -3.82
N ARG A 307 5.23 -1.24 -3.60
CA ARG A 307 4.08 -1.69 -2.80
C ARG A 307 4.55 -2.12 -1.41
N ILE A 308 3.81 -1.71 -0.39
CA ILE A 308 4.05 -2.09 1.00
C ILE A 308 2.76 -2.69 1.57
N ASP A 309 2.86 -3.92 2.06
CA ASP A 309 1.75 -4.59 2.76
C ASP A 309 2.06 -4.62 4.25
N PHE A 310 1.24 -3.96 5.06
CA PHE A 310 1.29 -4.02 6.52
C PHE A 310 0.32 -5.09 7.03
N TRP A 311 0.88 -6.14 7.60
CA TRP A 311 0.12 -7.30 8.06
C TRP A 311 -0.47 -7.09 9.46
N PRO A 312 -1.65 -7.67 9.78
CA PRO A 312 -2.30 -7.53 11.09
C PRO A 312 -1.44 -7.93 12.30
N TRP A 313 -0.47 -8.82 12.10
CA TRP A 313 0.44 -9.31 13.15
C TRP A 313 1.71 -8.47 13.32
N GLY A 314 1.78 -7.28 12.72
CA GLY A 314 2.79 -6.26 13.01
C GLY A 314 4.03 -6.26 12.12
N THR A 315 4.13 -7.16 11.14
CA THR A 315 5.20 -7.13 10.12
C THR A 315 4.76 -6.39 8.87
N PHE A 316 5.71 -5.93 8.05
CA PHE A 316 5.42 -5.43 6.72
C PHE A 316 6.33 -6.10 5.67
N SER A 317 5.87 -6.11 4.43
CA SER A 317 6.64 -6.58 3.28
C SER A 317 6.64 -5.53 2.18
N ILE A 318 7.78 -5.40 1.49
CA ILE A 318 7.94 -4.47 0.36
C ILE A 318 8.10 -5.30 -0.92
N ILE A 319 7.32 -4.95 -1.93
CA ILE A 319 7.37 -5.54 -3.27
C ILE A 319 7.67 -4.40 -4.24
N THR A 320 8.71 -4.56 -5.04
CA THR A 320 9.06 -3.67 -6.14
C THR A 320 8.69 -4.29 -7.46
N PHE A 321 8.47 -3.46 -8.48
CA PHE A 321 8.13 -3.92 -9.82
C PHE A 321 9.16 -3.44 -10.84
N LEU A 322 10.15 -4.29 -11.09
CA LEU A 322 11.06 -4.15 -12.23
C LEU A 322 10.32 -4.52 -13.51
N GLY A 323 9.53 -3.58 -14.03
CA GLY A 323 8.79 -3.76 -15.28
C GLY A 323 8.65 -2.46 -16.06
N ARG A 324 9.80 -1.82 -16.30
CA ARG A 324 9.95 -0.80 -17.35
C ARG A 324 10.93 -1.31 -18.40
#